data_AF-A0AAQ4CNM6-F1
#
_entry.id   AF-A0AAQ4CNM6-F1
#
_cell.length_a   1.000
_cell.length_b   1.000
_cell.length_c   1.000
_cell.angle_alpha   90.00
_cell.angle_beta   90.00
_cell.angle_gamma   90.00
#
_symmetry.space_group_name_H-M   'P 1'
#
loop_
_entity.id
_entity.type
_entity.pdbx_description
1 polymer ?
#
loop_
_entity_poly.entity_id
_entity_poly.type
_entity_poly.pdbx_seq_one_letter_code
_entity_poly.pdbx_strand_id
1 'polypeptide(L)'
;MLIPDKLYQPYPLQQKSEEGKDPNPIECEICKAIVPILCNLLATKVASAIACGEVCEVDVCIIFIEDPIIYAICSVSCDIICNEVLQIILRIGIQTACTVGGEYVCEKGGFCC
;
A
#
# COMPACT_ATOMS: atom_id res chain seq x y z
N MET A 1 -46.80 -10.97 2.89
CA MET A 1 -45.48 -11.62 3.02
C MET A 1 -44.45 -10.53 2.70
N LEU A 2 -43.74 -10.05 3.72
CA LEU A 2 -42.80 -8.93 3.63
C LEU A 2 -41.40 -9.48 3.29
N ILE A 3 -40.80 -8.99 2.21
CA ILE A 3 -39.41 -9.26 1.84
C ILE A 3 -38.56 -8.22 2.59
N PRO A 4 -37.56 -8.60 3.42
CA PRO A 4 -36.77 -7.62 4.13
C PRO A 4 -35.70 -6.99 3.22
N ASP A 5 -35.82 -5.66 3.04
CA ASP A 5 -34.80 -4.74 2.55
C ASP A 5 -33.52 -4.83 3.38
N LYS A 6 -32.58 -5.69 2.97
CA LYS A 6 -31.18 -5.61 3.36
C LYS A 6 -30.30 -5.65 2.12
N LEU A 7 -30.32 -4.57 1.36
CA LEU A 7 -29.28 -4.32 0.37
C LEU A 7 -28.96 -2.83 0.40
N TYR A 8 -27.66 -2.56 0.54
CA TYR A 8 -27.02 -1.24 0.53
C TYR A 8 -26.96 -0.50 1.86
N GLN A 9 -25.93 -0.81 2.66
CA GLN A 9 -25.32 0.22 3.51
C GLN A 9 -24.18 0.86 2.70
N PRO A 10 -24.27 2.16 2.33
CA PRO A 10 -23.11 2.87 1.80
C PRO A 10 -22.06 2.96 2.89
N TYR A 11 -20.81 2.59 2.56
CA TYR A 11 -19.66 2.80 3.43
C TYR A 11 -19.63 4.28 3.84
N PRO A 12 -19.45 4.61 5.13
CA PRO A 12 -19.36 6.00 5.55
C PRO A 12 -18.08 6.61 4.94
N LEU A 13 -18.27 7.51 3.98
CA LEU A 13 -17.25 8.47 3.54
C LEU A 13 -16.90 9.36 4.74
N GLN A 14 -15.93 8.92 5.57
CA GLN A 14 -15.46 9.74 6.67
C GLN A 14 -14.62 10.89 6.15
N GLN A 15 -15.17 12.10 6.33
CA GLN A 15 -14.46 13.36 6.21
C GLN A 15 -13.43 13.49 7.34
N LYS A 16 -12.18 13.69 6.93
CA LYS A 16 -11.12 14.49 7.56
C LYS A 16 -11.08 14.53 9.09
N SER A 17 -10.17 13.74 9.68
CA SER A 17 -9.50 14.10 10.92
C SER A 17 -7.98 14.02 10.68
N GLU A 18 -7.32 15.16 10.72
CA GLU A 18 -5.88 15.23 10.96
C GLU A 18 -5.67 14.85 12.43
N GLU A 19 -4.62 14.06 12.71
CA GLU A 19 -4.23 13.46 13.99
C GLU A 19 -4.78 12.03 14.25
N GLY A 20 -3.91 11.03 14.04
CA GLY A 20 -4.17 9.61 14.32
C GLY A 20 -4.88 8.86 13.20
N LYS A 21 -4.23 8.66 12.05
CA LYS A 21 -4.69 7.67 11.06
C LYS A 21 -4.53 6.30 11.73
N ASP A 22 -5.60 5.73 12.29
CA ASP A 22 -5.62 4.30 12.60
C ASP A 22 -5.23 3.59 11.30
N PRO A 23 -4.09 2.89 11.24
CA PRO A 23 -3.67 2.28 9.99
C PRO A 23 -4.72 1.28 9.58
N ASN A 24 -5.20 1.43 8.36
CA ASN A 24 -6.08 0.44 7.79
C ASN A 24 -5.24 -0.83 7.59
N PRO A 25 -5.62 -1.98 8.18
CA PRO A 25 -4.86 -3.22 8.02
C PRO A 25 -4.65 -3.59 6.54
N ILE A 26 -5.56 -3.18 5.65
CA ILE A 26 -5.42 -3.37 4.20
C ILE A 26 -4.26 -2.54 3.62
N GLU A 27 -4.12 -1.28 4.03
CA GLU A 27 -3.01 -0.43 3.59
C GLU A 27 -1.67 -0.95 4.09
N CYS A 28 -1.63 -1.53 5.31
CA CYS A 28 -0.44 -2.19 5.85
C CYS A 28 0.02 -3.36 4.97
N GLU A 29 -0.91 -4.25 4.59
CA GLU A 29 -0.61 -5.40 3.73
C GLU A 29 -0.13 -4.97 2.34
N ILE A 30 -0.79 -3.98 1.74
CA ILE A 30 -0.39 -3.43 0.43
C ILE A 30 1.01 -2.81 0.52
N CYS A 31 1.27 -2.01 1.54
CA CYS A 31 2.58 -1.42 1.77
C CYS A 31 3.67 -2.50 1.92
N LYS A 32 3.41 -3.53 2.75
CA LYS A 32 4.34 -4.65 2.96
C LYS A 32 4.63 -5.42 1.68
N ALA A 33 3.65 -5.56 0.78
CA ALA A 33 3.83 -6.18 -0.53
C ALA A 33 4.67 -5.32 -1.50
N ILE A 34 4.53 -3.99 -1.45
CA ILE A 34 5.28 -3.05 -2.30
C ILE A 34 6.77 -2.99 -1.93
N VAL A 35 7.10 -2.91 -0.65
CA VAL A 35 8.47 -2.70 -0.17
C VAL A 35 9.51 -3.65 -0.78
N PRO A 36 9.34 -4.99 -0.78
CA PRO A 36 10.35 -5.90 -1.32
C PRO A 36 10.57 -5.73 -2.83
N ILE A 37 9.51 -5.48 -3.59
CA ILE A 37 9.61 -5.26 -5.05
C ILE A 37 10.35 -3.95 -5.32
N LEU A 38 9.95 -2.89 -4.61
CA LEU A 38 10.58 -1.58 -4.75
C LEU A 38 12.05 -1.61 -4.35
N CYS A 39 12.40 -2.35 -3.29
CA CYS A 39 13.77 -2.59 -2.88
C CYS A 39 14.59 -3.34 -3.95
N ASN A 40 14.00 -4.35 -4.60
CA ASN A 40 14.66 -5.07 -5.68
C ASN A 40 14.93 -4.15 -6.88
N LEU A 41 13.94 -3.35 -7.30
CA LEU A 41 14.08 -2.40 -8.40
C LEU A 41 15.14 -1.33 -8.11
N LEU A 42 15.16 -0.80 -6.89
CA LEU A 42 16.17 0.19 -6.49
C LEU A 42 17.58 -0.44 -6.41
N ALA A 43 17.69 -1.70 -5.99
CA ALA A 43 18.95 -2.44 -5.98
C ALA A 43 19.48 -2.72 -7.40
N THR A 44 18.60 -2.93 -8.37
CA THR A 44 18.95 -3.09 -9.80
C THR A 44 19.17 -1.76 -10.52
N LYS A 45 19.20 -0.63 -9.79
CA LYS A 45 19.41 0.74 -10.29
C LYS A 45 18.30 1.25 -11.22
N VAL A 46 17.08 0.74 -11.07
CA VAL A 46 15.90 1.36 -11.70
C VAL A 46 15.75 2.78 -11.13
N ALA A 47 15.48 3.73 -12.01
CA ALA A 47 15.28 5.11 -11.60
C ALA A 47 14.06 5.22 -10.69
N SER A 48 14.19 5.89 -9.54
CA SER A 48 13.09 6.11 -8.60
C SER A 48 11.87 6.76 -9.26
N ALA A 49 12.07 7.58 -10.29
CA ALA A 49 11.00 8.22 -11.05
C ALA A 49 10.05 7.26 -11.78
N ILE A 50 10.48 6.03 -12.09
CA ILE A 50 9.66 5.02 -12.77
C ILE A 50 9.41 3.78 -11.90
N ALA A 51 10.08 3.67 -10.76
CA ALA A 51 10.05 2.46 -9.93
C ALA A 51 8.64 2.09 -9.47
N CYS A 52 7.79 3.07 -9.14
CA CYS A 52 6.39 2.78 -8.76
C CYS A 52 5.51 2.38 -9.94
N GLY A 53 5.74 2.96 -11.12
CA GLY A 53 5.09 2.48 -12.34
C GLY A 53 5.41 1.01 -12.58
N GLU A 54 6.68 0.62 -12.49
CA GLU A 54 7.10 -0.78 -12.61
C GLU A 54 6.47 -1.69 -11.54
N VAL A 55 6.41 -1.27 -10.27
CA VAL A 55 5.76 -2.05 -9.19
C VAL A 55 4.28 -2.28 -9.47
N CYS A 56 3.56 -1.26 -9.91
CA CYS A 56 2.11 -1.34 -10.12
C CYS A 56 1.75 -1.95 -11.48
N GLU A 57 2.60 -1.82 -12.50
CA GLU A 57 2.43 -2.46 -13.82
C GLU A 57 2.65 -3.98 -13.77
N VAL A 58 3.56 -4.49 -12.94
CA VAL A 58 3.71 -5.94 -12.74
C VAL A 58 2.59 -6.56 -11.89
N ASP A 59 1.54 -5.78 -11.61
CA ASP A 59 0.38 -6.12 -10.80
C ASP A 59 0.78 -6.72 -9.44
N VAL A 60 1.53 -5.97 -8.63
CA VAL A 60 1.82 -6.35 -7.22
C VAL A 60 0.56 -6.79 -6.46
N CYS A 61 -0.59 -6.26 -6.86
CA CYS A 61 -1.89 -6.57 -6.29
C CYS A 61 -2.36 -8.01 -6.57
N ILE A 62 -1.79 -8.71 -7.55
CA ILE A 62 -2.14 -10.10 -7.87
C ILE A 62 -1.94 -11.06 -6.68
N ILE A 63 -1.06 -10.70 -5.73
CA ILE A 63 -0.89 -11.45 -4.48
C ILE A 63 -2.19 -11.52 -3.66
N PHE A 64 -3.11 -10.57 -3.87
CA PHE A 64 -4.39 -10.46 -3.20
C PHE A 64 -5.56 -10.99 -4.05
N ILE A 65 -5.32 -11.72 -5.14
CA ILE A 65 -6.39 -12.19 -6.04
C ILE A 65 -7.47 -13.03 -5.36
N GLU A 66 -7.14 -13.70 -4.24
CA GLU A 66 -8.09 -14.47 -3.43
C GLU A 66 -9.03 -13.59 -2.58
N ASP A 67 -8.65 -12.34 -2.32
CA ASP A 67 -9.49 -11.34 -1.65
C ASP A 67 -9.83 -10.19 -2.62
N PRO A 68 -11.01 -10.23 -3.27
CA PRO A 68 -11.37 -9.26 -4.29
C PRO A 68 -11.48 -7.83 -3.76
N ILE A 69 -11.69 -7.64 -2.45
CA ILE A 69 -11.76 -6.31 -1.84
C ILE A 69 -10.36 -5.74 -1.72
N ILE A 70 -9.41 -6.51 -1.19
CA ILE A 70 -8.01 -6.09 -1.07
C ILE A 70 -7.39 -5.89 -2.45
N TYR A 71 -7.66 -6.79 -3.41
CA TYR A 71 -7.21 -6.65 -4.79
C TYR A 71 -7.68 -5.32 -5.40
N ALA A 72 -8.99 -5.03 -5.31
CA ALA A 72 -9.55 -3.80 -5.87
C ALA A 72 -8.98 -2.54 -5.22
N ILE A 73 -8.80 -2.53 -3.89
CA ILE A 73 -8.18 -1.41 -3.17
C ILE A 73 -6.74 -1.24 -3.63
N CYS A 74 -5.96 -2.32 -3.65
CA CYS A 74 -4.58 -2.30 -4.11
C CYS A 74 -4.47 -1.74 -5.53
N SER A 75 -5.29 -2.20 -6.49
CA SER A 75 -5.21 -1.76 -7.88
C SER A 75 -5.46 -0.25 -8.04
N VAL A 76 -6.32 0.35 -7.19
CA VAL A 76 -6.58 1.80 -7.26
C VAL A 76 -5.62 2.64 -6.40
N SER A 77 -5.03 2.06 -5.35
CA SER A 77 -4.17 2.78 -4.40
C SER A 77 -2.68 2.49 -4.58
N CYS A 78 -2.28 1.57 -5.46
CA CYS A 78 -0.90 1.11 -5.60
C CYS A 78 0.06 2.28 -5.86
N ASP A 79 -0.25 3.17 -6.81
CA ASP A 79 0.62 4.31 -7.13
C ASP A 79 0.79 5.27 -5.95
N ILE A 80 -0.30 5.54 -5.22
CA ILE A 80 -0.27 6.48 -4.09
C ILE A 80 0.58 5.89 -2.96
N ILE A 81 0.29 4.65 -2.56
CA ILE A 81 1.01 3.96 -1.49
C ILE A 81 2.48 3.78 -1.89
N CYS A 82 2.75 3.36 -3.13
CA CYS A 82 4.11 3.17 -3.60
C CYS A 82 4.92 4.46 -3.56
N ASN A 83 4.36 5.58 -4.03
CA ASN A 83 5.08 6.85 -4.02
C ASN A 83 5.43 7.30 -2.59
N GLU A 84 4.52 7.13 -1.65
CA GLU A 84 4.77 7.43 -0.23
C GLU A 84 5.86 6.52 0.35
N VAL A 85 5.75 5.21 0.12
CA VAL A 85 6.76 4.21 0.54
C VAL A 85 8.13 4.51 -0.07
N LEU A 86 8.18 4.87 -1.35
CA LEU A 86 9.42 5.25 -2.03
C LEU A 86 10.08 6.47 -1.38
N GLN A 87 9.31 7.51 -1.05
CA GLN A 87 9.83 8.68 -0.35
C GLN A 87 10.38 8.31 1.03
N ILE A 88 9.73 7.40 1.74
CA ILE A 88 10.20 6.90 3.04
C ILE A 88 11.52 6.13 2.88
N ILE A 89 11.59 5.21 1.92
CA ILE A 89 12.81 4.45 1.60
C ILE A 89 13.97 5.39 1.25
N LEU A 90 13.73 6.42 0.42
CA LEU A 90 14.75 7.39 0.04
C LEU A 90 15.22 8.24 1.23
N ARG A 91 14.32 8.63 2.14
CA ARG A 91 14.66 9.37 3.37
C ARG A 91 15.49 8.55 4.36
N ILE A 92 15.13 7.27 4.55
CA ILE A 92 15.86 6.35 5.42
C ILE A 92 17.20 5.93 4.77
N GLY A 93 17.25 5.93 3.44
CA GLY A 93 18.32 5.39 2.63
C GLY A 93 17.99 3.96 2.19
N ILE A 94 18.13 3.70 0.88
CA ILE A 94 17.73 2.44 0.22
C ILE A 94 18.31 1.23 0.95
N GLN A 95 19.62 1.24 1.22
CA GLN A 95 20.32 0.11 1.85
C GLN A 95 19.75 -0.21 3.24
N THR A 96 19.51 0.82 4.05
CA THR A 96 18.95 0.67 5.40
C THR A 96 17.50 0.22 5.34
N ALA A 97 16.66 0.91 4.56
CA ALA A 97 15.23 0.61 4.43
C ALA A 97 14.96 -0.82 3.95
N CYS A 98 15.73 -1.28 2.97
CA CYS A 98 15.60 -2.63 2.44
C CYS A 98 16.16 -3.71 3.37
N THR A 99 17.06 -3.35 4.30
CA THR A 99 17.58 -4.29 5.32
C THR A 99 16.60 -4.46 6.49
N VAL A 100 15.99 -3.36 6.95
CA VAL A 100 15.00 -3.40 8.04
C VAL A 100 13.64 -3.96 7.61
N GLY A 101 13.32 -3.86 6.32
CA GLY A 101 12.17 -4.55 5.70
C GLY A 101 10.85 -3.78 5.76
N GLY A 102 9.81 -4.43 5.24
CA GLY A 102 8.49 -3.84 5.02
C GLY A 102 7.79 -3.38 6.30
N GLU A 103 7.89 -4.12 7.39
CA GLU A 103 7.23 -3.78 8.65
C GLU A 103 7.66 -2.41 9.18
N TYR A 104 8.96 -2.20 9.34
CA TYR A 104 9.49 -0.92 9.80
C TYR A 104 9.21 0.23 8.82
N VAL A 105 9.36 0.00 7.51
CA VAL A 105 9.10 1.02 6.50
C VAL A 105 7.63 1.45 6.50
N CYS A 106 6.72 0.49 6.61
CA CYS A 106 5.28 0.73 6.61
C CYS A 106 4.77 1.34 7.92
N GLU A 107 5.34 0.97 9.07
CA GLU A 107 5.13 1.67 10.35
C GLU A 107 5.55 3.14 10.26
N LYS A 108 6.74 3.41 9.69
CA LYS A 108 7.21 4.80 9.50
C LYS A 108 6.35 5.61 8.53
N GLY A 109 5.67 4.93 7.61
CA GLY A 109 4.68 5.55 6.73
C GLY A 109 3.29 5.72 7.34
N GLY A 110 3.06 5.22 8.55
CA GLY A 110 1.71 5.21 9.14
C GLY A 110 0.74 4.27 8.45
N PHE A 111 1.24 3.31 7.66
CA PHE A 111 0.44 2.25 7.05
C PHE A 111 0.22 1.08 7.99
N CYS A 112 1.13 0.85 8.94
CA CYS A 112 1.06 -0.20 9.97
C CYS A 112 1.15 0.42 11.38
N CYS A 113 0.61 -0.28 12.39
CA CYS A 113 0.73 0.03 13.83
C CYS A 113 1.09 -1.22 14.61
#